data_AF-A0AAE5W8W8-F1
#
_entry.id   AF-A0AAE5W8W8-F1
#
_cell.length_a   1.000
_cell.length_b   1.000
_cell.length_c   1.000
_cell.angle_alpha   90.00
_cell.angle_beta   90.00
_cell.angle_gamma   90.00
#
_symmetry.space_group_name_H-M   'P 1'
#
loop_
_entity.id
_entity.type
_entity.pdbx_description
1 polymer ?
#
loop_
_entity_poly.entity_id
_entity_poly.type
_entity_poly.pdbx_seq_one_letter_code
_entity_poly.pdbx_strand_id
1 'polypeptide(L)'
;MDVIKQIQQAIVYIEDHLYDTYDLQELSDYVEMSPYHLSQTFLMIVGLSPHAYYTARRLTLAARELKQGNTRLIDIAKRYHYDDVNAFAHDFSDYHGVSPLQVKTKSEQLNMQSQIYLKLTTTTKEAPAYRLEDVGDFAMVGYSRFISSNALENPFIVPDFLDDLKSDGRIEEMIKYNDCSPHELFVVRCPLEQGMEIFVGVPSERMPSHLEYRYLDRKQYALFNLQGELDYVVSEAWHYIETTLQFSIPYEKNTLYLEIYPFNFSFDDALTKIQLAIPFEQENI
;
A
#
# COMPACT_ATOMS: atom_id res chain seq x y z
N MET A 1 -0.91 26.62 2.07
CA MET A 1 -0.70 25.50 1.13
C MET A 1 -0.55 24.22 1.93
N ASP A 2 -0.90 23.09 1.34
CA ASP A 2 -0.68 21.77 1.95
C ASP A 2 0.82 21.44 1.89
N VAL A 3 1.45 21.33 3.07
CA VAL A 3 2.89 21.10 3.23
C VAL A 3 3.34 19.85 2.49
N ILE A 4 2.51 18.81 2.45
CA ILE A 4 2.87 17.56 1.80
C ILE A 4 2.80 17.71 0.29
N LYS A 5 1.85 18.49 -0.22
CA LYS A 5 1.83 18.88 -1.64
C LYS A 5 3.09 19.64 -2.02
N GLN A 6 3.57 20.55 -1.15
CA GLN A 6 4.82 21.28 -1.37
C GLN A 6 6.03 20.34 -1.40
N ILE A 7 6.10 19.34 -0.50
CA ILE A 7 7.17 18.34 -0.56
C ILE A 7 7.06 17.44 -1.79
N GLN A 8 5.85 17.03 -2.19
CA GLN A 8 5.66 16.28 -3.44
C GLN A 8 6.12 17.10 -4.65
N GLN A 9 5.82 18.40 -4.68
CA GLN A 9 6.31 19.32 -5.72
C GLN A 9 7.85 19.43 -5.68
N ALA A 10 8.45 19.49 -4.49
CA ALA A 10 9.91 19.50 -4.35
C ALA A 10 10.54 18.21 -4.88
N ILE A 11 9.95 17.05 -4.60
CA ILE A 11 10.43 15.76 -5.13
C ILE A 11 10.35 15.74 -6.66
N VAL A 12 9.22 16.16 -7.24
CA VAL A 12 9.06 16.24 -8.70
C VAL A 12 10.12 17.17 -9.30
N TYR A 13 10.30 18.36 -8.72
CA TYR A 13 11.31 19.30 -9.19
C TYR A 13 12.71 18.68 -9.15
N ILE A 14 13.09 18.01 -8.06
CA ILE A 14 14.40 17.37 -7.95
C ILE A 14 14.59 16.29 -9.03
N GLU A 15 13.58 15.46 -9.27
CA GLU A 15 13.65 14.39 -10.29
C GLU A 15 13.78 14.96 -11.71
N ASP A 16 13.12 16.07 -12.01
CA ASP A 16 13.19 16.73 -13.31
C ASP A 16 14.55 17.42 -13.55
N HIS A 17 15.29 17.75 -12.48
CA HIS A 17 16.55 18.51 -12.52
C HIS A 17 17.77 17.68 -12.01
N LEU A 18 17.73 16.34 -12.05
CA LEU A 18 18.85 15.48 -11.58
C LEU A 18 20.15 15.69 -12.36
N TYR A 19 20.07 16.24 -13.56
CA TYR A 19 21.22 16.53 -14.42
C TYR A 19 21.69 17.97 -14.31
N ASP A 20 21.05 18.83 -13.52
CA ASP A 20 21.44 20.23 -13.35
C ASP A 20 22.23 20.42 -12.05
N THR A 21 22.82 21.60 -11.83
CA THR A 21 23.45 21.94 -10.54
C THR A 21 22.39 22.14 -9.47
N TYR A 22 22.54 21.47 -8.33
CA TYR A 22 21.60 21.61 -7.21
C TYR A 22 21.69 22.99 -6.55
N ASP A 23 20.56 23.68 -6.44
CA ASP A 23 20.40 24.90 -5.65
C ASP A 23 19.19 24.77 -4.71
N LEU A 24 19.45 24.85 -3.40
CA LEU A 24 18.40 24.80 -2.39
C LEU A 24 17.52 26.06 -2.43
N GLN A 25 18.08 27.22 -2.79
CA GLN A 25 17.33 28.47 -2.85
C GLN A 25 16.30 28.41 -3.97
N GLU A 26 16.70 27.98 -5.17
CA GLU A 26 15.78 27.82 -6.31
C GLU A 26 14.66 26.80 -6.00
N LEU A 27 15.01 25.65 -5.41
CA LEU A 27 14.03 24.66 -4.98
C LEU A 27 13.06 25.23 -3.94
N SER A 28 13.57 26.03 -3.00
CA SER A 28 12.76 26.66 -1.95
C SER A 28 11.82 27.74 -2.50
N ASP A 29 12.29 28.52 -3.46
CA ASP A 29 11.49 29.54 -4.15
C ASP A 29 10.38 28.88 -4.99
N TYR A 30 10.68 27.76 -5.66
CA TYR A 30 9.71 26.99 -6.46
C TYR A 30 8.53 26.46 -5.63
N VAL A 31 8.78 26.01 -4.40
CA VAL A 31 7.74 25.46 -3.51
C VAL A 31 7.21 26.46 -2.48
N GLU A 32 7.62 27.73 -2.59
CA GLU A 32 7.21 28.83 -1.69
C GLU A 32 7.50 28.54 -0.20
N MET A 33 8.66 27.94 0.08
CA MET A 33 9.15 27.67 1.45
C MET A 33 10.48 28.36 1.70
N SER A 34 10.82 28.69 2.95
CA SER A 34 12.20 29.09 3.25
C SER A 34 13.14 27.88 3.12
N PRO A 35 14.42 28.06 2.75
CA PRO A 35 15.40 26.97 2.64
C PRO A 35 15.49 26.10 3.90
N TYR A 36 15.42 26.75 5.07
CA TYR A 36 15.43 26.07 6.36
C TYR A 36 14.18 25.19 6.55
N HIS A 37 12.99 25.76 6.33
CA HIS A 37 11.74 25.02 6.50
C HIS A 37 11.63 23.88 5.50
N LEU A 38 11.95 24.10 4.23
CA LEU A 38 11.99 23.05 3.22
C LEU A 38 12.91 21.90 3.66
N SER A 39 14.14 22.20 4.08
CA SER A 39 15.11 21.17 4.47
C SER A 39 14.64 20.35 5.66
N GLN A 40 14.08 21.00 6.69
CA GLN A 40 13.58 20.31 7.88
C GLN A 40 12.34 19.47 7.57
N THR A 41 11.38 20.03 6.84
CA THR A 41 10.13 19.36 6.50
C THR A 41 10.35 18.19 5.55
N PHE A 42 11.20 18.37 4.52
CA PHE A 42 11.58 17.29 3.61
C PHE A 42 12.30 16.17 4.38
N LEU A 43 13.22 16.51 5.30
CA LEU A 43 13.88 15.52 6.16
C LEU A 43 12.89 14.74 7.03
N MET A 44 11.91 15.42 7.65
CA MET A 44 10.91 14.76 8.49
C MET A 44 10.00 13.80 7.72
N ILE A 45 9.64 14.14 6.48
CA ILE A 45 8.69 13.35 5.67
C ILE A 45 9.40 12.26 4.87
N VAL A 46 10.54 12.59 4.26
CA VAL A 46 11.27 11.71 3.33
C VAL A 46 12.37 10.91 4.03
N GLY A 47 12.79 11.34 5.23
CA GLY A 47 13.88 10.72 5.99
C GLY A 47 15.28 11.10 5.51
N LEU A 48 15.39 11.92 4.46
CA LEU A 48 16.64 12.43 3.89
C LEU A 48 16.55 13.93 3.67
N SER A 49 17.67 14.66 3.68
CA SER A 49 17.65 16.06 3.22
C SER A 49 17.40 16.12 1.71
N PRO A 50 16.89 17.24 1.15
CA PRO A 50 16.65 17.33 -0.29
C PRO A 50 17.93 17.11 -1.12
N HIS A 51 19.07 17.62 -0.64
CA HIS A 51 20.38 17.37 -1.25
C HIS A 51 20.79 15.89 -1.17
N ALA A 52 20.61 15.23 -0.02
CA ALA A 52 20.94 13.82 0.11
C ALA A 52 20.09 12.93 -0.80
N TYR A 53 18.79 13.27 -0.94
CA TYR A 53 17.90 12.61 -1.90
C TYR A 53 18.35 12.82 -3.35
N TYR A 54 18.64 14.06 -3.76
CA TYR A 54 19.18 14.40 -5.08
C TYR A 54 20.46 13.60 -5.39
N THR A 55 21.43 13.56 -4.47
CA THR A 55 22.68 12.82 -4.65
C THR A 55 22.44 11.31 -4.77
N ALA A 56 21.62 10.74 -3.90
CA ALA A 56 21.28 9.31 -3.92
C ALA A 56 20.63 8.89 -5.25
N ARG A 57 19.72 9.71 -5.77
CA ARG A 57 19.05 9.47 -7.06
C ARG A 57 20.04 9.53 -8.23
N ARG A 58 20.96 10.49 -8.24
CA ARG A 58 22.00 10.61 -9.28
C ARG A 58 22.96 9.44 -9.29
N LEU A 59 23.45 9.03 -8.13
CA LEU A 59 24.34 7.87 -8.02
C LEU A 59 23.62 6.58 -8.45
N THR A 60 22.34 6.44 -8.10
CA THR A 60 21.50 5.33 -8.58
C THR A 60 21.37 5.31 -10.11
N LEU A 61 21.15 6.46 -10.76
CA LEU A 61 21.10 6.53 -12.22
C LEU A 61 22.47 6.24 -12.86
N ALA A 62 23.55 6.78 -12.29
CA ALA A 62 24.90 6.51 -12.75
C ALA A 62 25.25 5.00 -12.66
N ALA A 63 24.83 4.33 -11.58
CA ALA A 63 25.00 2.88 -11.43
C ALA A 63 24.25 2.09 -12.52
N ARG A 64 23.03 2.53 -12.89
CA ARG A 64 22.27 1.92 -13.99
C ARG A 64 22.99 2.08 -15.32
N GLU A 65 23.55 3.26 -15.61
CA GLU A 65 24.34 3.50 -16.81
C GLU A 65 25.62 2.64 -16.86
N LEU A 66 26.34 2.56 -15.75
CA LEU A 66 27.54 1.71 -15.63
C LEU A 66 27.23 0.23 -15.82
N LYS A 67 26.07 -0.23 -15.33
CA LYS A 67 25.60 -1.62 -15.53
C LYS A 67 25.33 -1.92 -17.00
N GLN A 68 24.74 -0.97 -17.74
CA GLN A 68 24.52 -1.10 -19.19
C GLN A 68 25.83 -1.14 -19.98
N GLY A 69 26.89 -0.48 -19.49
CA GLY A 69 28.26 -0.70 -19.92
C GLY A 69 28.69 -0.03 -21.22
N ASN A 70 27.87 0.89 -21.76
CA ASN A 70 28.13 1.58 -23.03
C ASN A 70 28.72 2.99 -22.86
N THR A 71 28.85 3.49 -21.63
CA THR A 71 29.31 4.86 -21.33
C THR A 71 30.62 4.80 -20.54
N ARG A 72 31.62 5.63 -20.91
CA ARG A 72 32.88 5.70 -20.16
C ARG A 72 32.65 6.42 -18.83
N LEU A 73 33.38 6.02 -17.79
CA LEU A 73 33.27 6.58 -16.45
C LEU A 73 33.42 8.12 -16.42
N ILE A 74 34.34 8.66 -17.23
CA ILE A 74 34.54 10.11 -17.35
C ILE A 74 33.34 10.84 -17.95
N ASP A 75 32.62 10.22 -18.88
CA ASP A 75 31.46 10.82 -19.52
C ASP A 75 30.26 10.80 -18.55
N ILE A 76 30.16 9.76 -17.71
CA ILE A 76 29.18 9.68 -16.62
C ILE A 76 29.48 10.76 -15.58
N ALA A 77 30.71 10.85 -15.07
CA ALA A 77 31.09 11.87 -14.10
C ALA A 77 30.75 13.28 -14.59
N LYS A 78 31.07 13.60 -15.84
CA LYS A 78 30.72 14.90 -16.46
C LYS A 78 29.21 15.13 -16.57
N ARG A 79 28.42 14.10 -16.93
CA ARG A 79 26.96 14.22 -17.02
C ARG A 79 26.32 14.52 -15.67
N TYR A 80 26.89 13.99 -14.59
CA TYR A 80 26.50 14.31 -13.22
C TYR A 80 27.37 15.44 -12.63
N HIS A 81 27.86 16.37 -13.46
CA HIS A 81 28.55 17.60 -13.02
C HIS A 81 29.67 17.40 -11.99
N TYR A 82 30.40 16.30 -12.07
CA TYR A 82 31.63 16.12 -11.30
C TYR A 82 32.82 16.71 -12.06
N ASP A 83 33.57 17.59 -11.39
CA ASP A 83 34.79 18.19 -11.93
C ASP A 83 35.93 17.18 -12.10
N ASP A 84 35.98 16.17 -11.22
CA ASP A 84 36.96 15.09 -11.24
C ASP A 84 36.31 13.70 -11.17
N VAL A 85 36.84 12.78 -11.98
CA VAL A 85 36.42 11.38 -12.00
C VAL A 85 36.73 10.69 -10.67
N ASN A 86 37.80 11.07 -9.97
CA ASN A 86 38.10 10.48 -8.67
C ASN A 86 37.08 10.92 -7.61
N ALA A 87 36.64 12.17 -7.64
CA ALA A 87 35.58 12.66 -6.76
C ALA A 87 34.27 11.89 -7.00
N PHE A 88 33.88 11.71 -8.26
CA PHE A 88 32.73 10.85 -8.61
C PHE A 88 32.91 9.42 -8.08
N ALA A 89 34.08 8.82 -8.29
CA ALA A 89 34.34 7.45 -7.89
C ALA A 89 34.32 7.27 -6.37
N HIS A 90 34.77 8.26 -5.60
CA HIS A 90 34.70 8.28 -4.15
C HIS A 90 33.24 8.33 -3.68
N ASP A 91 32.47 9.34 -4.09
CA ASP A 91 31.06 9.49 -3.73
C ASP A 91 30.23 8.26 -4.12
N PHE A 92 30.49 7.72 -5.32
CA PHE A 92 29.83 6.50 -5.80
C PHE A 92 30.14 5.31 -4.89
N SER A 93 31.41 5.13 -4.49
CA SER A 93 31.83 4.01 -3.65
C SER A 93 31.28 4.15 -2.23
N ASP A 94 31.27 5.36 -1.70
CA ASP A 94 30.75 5.66 -0.36
C ASP A 94 29.24 5.39 -0.29
N TYR A 95 28.49 5.73 -1.34
CA TYR A 95 27.05 5.50 -1.39
C TYR A 95 26.66 4.04 -1.69
N HIS A 96 27.32 3.39 -2.66
CA HIS A 96 26.97 2.04 -3.10
C HIS A 96 27.74 0.91 -2.39
N GLY A 97 28.79 1.23 -1.63
CA GLY A 97 29.67 0.25 -0.99
C GLY A 97 30.60 -0.52 -1.96
N VAL A 98 30.55 -0.20 -3.25
CA VAL A 98 31.36 -0.82 -4.31
C VAL A 98 31.85 0.22 -5.30
N SER A 99 33.01 -0.02 -5.91
CA SER A 99 33.56 0.93 -6.87
C SER A 99 32.80 0.93 -8.21
N PRO A 100 32.83 2.04 -8.98
CA PRO A 100 32.20 2.11 -10.30
C PRO A 100 32.63 0.97 -11.25
N LEU A 101 33.88 0.51 -11.14
CA LEU A 101 34.44 -0.57 -11.95
C LEU A 101 33.88 -1.96 -11.58
N GLN A 102 33.35 -2.10 -10.37
CA GLN A 102 32.81 -3.36 -9.85
C GLN A 102 31.29 -3.52 -10.06
N VAL A 103 30.61 -2.49 -10.58
CA VAL A 103 29.15 -2.48 -10.79
C VAL A 103 28.65 -3.68 -11.58
N LYS A 104 29.38 -4.10 -12.63
CA LYS A 104 28.99 -5.24 -13.48
C LYS A 104 29.08 -6.58 -12.76
N THR A 105 30.03 -6.74 -11.84
CA THR A 105 30.29 -8.01 -11.14
C THR A 105 29.59 -8.08 -9.78
N LYS A 106 29.27 -6.95 -9.16
CA LYS A 106 28.67 -6.85 -7.82
C LYS A 106 27.33 -6.11 -7.82
N SER A 107 26.51 -6.34 -8.84
CA SER A 107 25.28 -5.55 -9.03
C SER A 107 24.23 -5.74 -7.93
N GLU A 108 24.29 -6.84 -7.17
CA GLU A 108 23.40 -7.14 -6.05
C GLU A 108 23.70 -6.32 -4.79
N GLN A 109 24.89 -5.73 -4.68
CA GLN A 109 25.34 -4.96 -3.51
C GLN A 109 25.04 -3.47 -3.63
N LEU A 110 24.50 -3.02 -4.77
CA LEU A 110 24.27 -1.61 -5.03
C LEU A 110 23.08 -1.10 -4.23
N ASN A 111 23.31 -0.02 -3.47
CA ASN A 111 22.23 0.74 -2.88
C ASN A 111 21.43 1.45 -3.99
N MET A 112 20.13 1.18 -4.10
CA MET A 112 19.28 1.72 -5.16
C MET A 112 18.19 2.58 -4.54
N GLN A 113 18.32 3.90 -4.66
CA GLN A 113 17.25 4.81 -4.26
C GLN A 113 16.21 4.88 -5.37
N SER A 114 15.00 4.39 -5.13
CA SER A 114 13.88 4.62 -6.04
C SER A 114 13.38 6.07 -5.94
N GLN A 115 12.76 6.54 -7.01
CA GLN A 115 11.97 7.77 -6.97
C GLN A 115 10.87 7.60 -5.92
N ILE A 116 10.73 8.60 -5.05
CA ILE A 116 9.71 8.62 -4.00
C ILE A 116 8.47 9.32 -4.54
N TYR A 117 7.30 8.86 -4.14
CA TYR A 117 6.03 9.54 -4.38
C TYR A 117 5.25 9.60 -3.07
N LEU A 118 4.88 10.81 -2.65
CA LEU A 118 4.08 11.03 -1.46
C LEU A 118 2.60 10.91 -1.83
N LYS A 119 1.96 9.87 -1.30
CA LYS A 119 0.51 9.75 -1.29
C LYS A 119 0.02 10.11 0.10
N LEU A 120 -0.67 11.24 0.23
CA LEU A 120 -1.40 11.55 1.45
C LEU A 120 -2.68 10.73 1.49
N THR A 121 -2.84 10.00 2.59
CA THR A 121 -4.13 9.47 3.00
C THR A 121 -4.47 10.19 4.29
N THR A 122 -5.44 11.10 4.27
CA THR A 122 -5.89 11.81 5.46
C THR A 122 -6.78 10.90 6.29
N THR A 123 -6.20 9.98 7.04
CA THR A 123 -6.95 9.26 8.07
C THR A 123 -6.88 10.07 9.36
N THR A 124 -7.69 11.13 9.48
CA THR A 124 -7.90 11.87 10.74
C THR A 124 -8.80 11.10 11.71
N LYS A 125 -8.91 9.78 11.55
CA LYS A 125 -9.67 8.92 12.46
C LYS A 125 -8.73 8.45 13.55
N GLU A 126 -9.21 8.49 14.79
CA GLU A 126 -8.60 7.74 15.89
C GLU A 126 -8.33 6.30 15.43
N ALA A 127 -7.24 5.72 15.92
CA ALA A 127 -6.90 4.33 15.65
C ALA A 127 -8.17 3.45 15.72
N PRO A 128 -8.51 2.71 14.65
CA PRO A 128 -9.73 1.92 14.65
C PRO A 128 -9.71 0.98 15.84
N ALA A 129 -10.67 1.16 16.75
CA ALA A 129 -10.78 0.34 17.93
C ALA A 129 -11.00 -1.11 17.48
N TYR A 130 -10.13 -2.01 17.96
CA TYR A 130 -10.25 -3.43 17.68
C TYR A 130 -10.46 -4.23 18.96
N ARG A 131 -11.08 -5.40 18.80
CA ARG A 131 -11.23 -6.40 19.85
C ARG A 131 -10.81 -7.76 19.31
N LEU A 132 -10.28 -8.60 20.18
CA LEU A 132 -9.99 -9.99 19.84
C LEU A 132 -11.26 -10.79 20.07
N GLU A 133 -11.70 -11.53 19.06
CA GLU A 133 -12.91 -12.35 19.11
C GLU A 133 -12.67 -13.72 18.47
N ASP A 134 -13.28 -14.74 19.05
CA ASP A 134 -13.34 -16.08 18.46
C ASP A 134 -14.53 -16.11 17.52
N VAL A 135 -14.25 -16.16 16.21
CA VAL A 135 -15.29 -16.29 15.19
C VAL A 135 -15.50 -17.79 14.96
N GLY A 136 -16.71 -18.26 15.29
CA GLY A 136 -17.11 -19.65 15.13
C GLY A 136 -17.08 -20.13 13.68
N ASP A 137 -17.21 -21.43 13.49
CA ASP A 137 -17.32 -22.03 12.17
C ASP A 137 -18.76 -22.00 11.65
N PHE A 138 -18.93 -21.74 10.36
CA PHE A 138 -20.23 -21.77 9.70
C PHE A 138 -20.11 -21.92 8.19
N ALA A 139 -21.17 -22.50 7.62
CA ALA A 139 -21.37 -22.59 6.18
C ALA A 139 -21.91 -21.28 5.60
N MET A 140 -21.50 -20.94 4.38
CA MET A 140 -21.93 -19.75 3.66
C MET A 140 -22.32 -20.09 2.23
N VAL A 141 -23.26 -19.31 1.69
CA VAL A 141 -23.60 -19.32 0.26
C VAL A 141 -23.51 -17.93 -0.34
N GLY A 142 -23.06 -17.84 -1.60
CA GLY A 142 -22.97 -16.57 -2.29
C GLY A 142 -22.29 -16.61 -3.66
N TYR A 143 -21.70 -15.49 -4.04
CA TYR A 143 -21.07 -15.26 -5.34
C TYR A 143 -19.58 -15.01 -5.19
N SER A 144 -18.76 -15.59 -6.07
CA SER A 144 -17.33 -15.28 -6.15
C SER A 144 -16.95 -14.48 -7.39
N ARG A 145 -15.82 -13.78 -7.30
CA ARG A 145 -15.16 -13.11 -8.42
C ARG A 145 -13.65 -13.30 -8.28
N PHE A 146 -13.02 -13.83 -9.33
CA PHE A 146 -11.57 -13.91 -9.41
C PHE A 146 -10.97 -12.62 -10.00
N ILE A 147 -9.89 -12.15 -9.39
CA ILE A 147 -9.17 -10.94 -9.77
C ILE A 147 -7.71 -11.29 -10.04
N SER A 148 -7.28 -11.11 -11.29
CA SER A 148 -5.89 -11.37 -11.71
C SER A 148 -4.90 -10.40 -11.05
N SER A 149 -3.65 -10.82 -10.86
CA SER A 149 -2.59 -9.96 -10.28
C SER A 149 -2.45 -8.59 -10.94
N ASN A 150 -2.66 -8.48 -12.26
CA ASN A 150 -2.53 -7.22 -13.00
C ASN A 150 -3.64 -6.21 -12.68
N ALA A 151 -4.76 -6.67 -12.11
CA ALA A 151 -5.91 -5.84 -11.76
C ALA A 151 -5.95 -5.48 -10.26
N LEU A 152 -5.02 -6.02 -9.45
CA LEU A 152 -4.96 -5.78 -8.00
C LEU A 152 -4.55 -4.35 -7.64
N GLU A 153 -4.08 -3.55 -8.60
CA GLU A 153 -3.75 -2.14 -8.38
C GLU A 153 -4.99 -1.26 -8.15
N ASN A 154 -6.19 -1.72 -8.56
CA ASN A 154 -7.43 -1.01 -8.31
C ASN A 154 -7.83 -1.14 -6.83
N PRO A 155 -7.92 -0.04 -6.05
CA PRO A 155 -8.33 -0.10 -4.65
C PRO A 155 -9.84 -0.34 -4.47
N PHE A 156 -10.65 -0.20 -5.52
CA PHE A 156 -12.11 -0.26 -5.46
C PHE A 156 -12.70 -1.63 -5.82
N ILE A 157 -11.88 -2.67 -5.98
CA ILE A 157 -12.33 -3.98 -6.47
C ILE A 157 -13.50 -4.56 -5.63
N VAL A 158 -13.42 -4.47 -4.30
CA VAL A 158 -14.48 -4.96 -3.41
C VAL A 158 -15.72 -4.06 -3.46
N PRO A 159 -15.62 -2.73 -3.29
CA PRO A 159 -16.73 -1.80 -3.54
C PRO A 159 -17.43 -2.03 -4.88
N ASP A 160 -16.68 -2.10 -5.98
CA ASP A 160 -17.20 -2.32 -7.34
C ASP A 160 -17.97 -3.64 -7.41
N PHE A 161 -17.45 -4.72 -6.83
CA PHE A 161 -18.13 -6.02 -6.84
C PHE A 161 -19.42 -6.00 -6.00
N LEU A 162 -19.40 -5.36 -4.83
CA LEU A 162 -20.58 -5.22 -4.00
C LEU A 162 -21.66 -4.37 -4.67
N ASP A 163 -21.28 -3.29 -5.36
CA ASP A 163 -22.21 -2.43 -6.11
C ASP A 163 -22.83 -3.17 -7.31
N ASP A 164 -22.02 -3.95 -8.04
CA ASP A 164 -22.52 -4.83 -9.10
C ASP A 164 -23.58 -5.82 -8.58
N LEU A 165 -23.28 -6.51 -7.46
CA LEU A 165 -24.21 -7.47 -6.86
C LEU A 165 -25.49 -6.81 -6.35
N LYS A 166 -25.38 -5.59 -5.80
CA LYS A 166 -26.52 -4.85 -5.29
C LYS A 166 -27.40 -4.33 -6.41
N SER A 167 -26.80 -3.78 -7.47
CA SER A 167 -27.50 -3.31 -8.67
C SER A 167 -28.25 -4.43 -9.40
N ASP A 168 -27.67 -5.63 -9.41
CA ASP A 168 -28.30 -6.85 -9.96
C ASP A 168 -29.39 -7.46 -9.05
N GLY A 169 -29.60 -6.95 -7.83
CA GLY A 169 -30.53 -7.50 -6.84
C GLY A 169 -30.09 -8.84 -6.21
N ARG A 170 -28.82 -9.20 -6.40
CA ARG A 170 -28.24 -10.47 -5.91
C ARG A 170 -27.96 -10.44 -4.42
N ILE A 171 -27.69 -9.27 -3.84
CA ILE A 171 -27.56 -9.11 -2.38
C ILE A 171 -28.89 -9.48 -1.70
N GLU A 172 -30.01 -8.91 -2.16
CA GLU A 172 -31.34 -9.18 -1.62
C GLU A 172 -31.78 -10.63 -1.84
N GLU A 173 -31.33 -11.26 -2.93
CA GLU A 173 -31.51 -12.70 -3.15
C GLU A 173 -30.74 -13.52 -2.12
N MET A 174 -29.44 -13.29 -1.94
CA MET A 174 -28.61 -14.01 -0.98
C MET A 174 -29.16 -13.90 0.45
N ILE A 175 -29.61 -12.71 0.87
CA ILE A 175 -30.17 -12.49 2.21
C ILE A 175 -31.35 -13.43 2.51
N LYS A 176 -32.16 -13.83 1.51
CA LYS A 176 -33.27 -14.80 1.70
C LYS A 176 -32.77 -16.19 2.07
N TYR A 177 -31.52 -16.50 1.74
CA TYR A 177 -30.87 -17.76 2.07
C TYR A 177 -30.18 -17.76 3.45
N ASN A 178 -30.04 -16.60 4.10
CA ASN A 178 -29.52 -16.55 5.47
C ASN A 178 -30.50 -17.21 6.46
N ASP A 179 -30.15 -18.41 6.93
CA ASP A 179 -30.97 -19.21 7.87
C ASP A 179 -30.26 -19.56 9.17
N CYS A 180 -28.97 -19.25 9.28
CA CYS A 180 -28.18 -19.44 10.48
C CYS A 180 -27.50 -18.14 10.91
N SER A 181 -27.15 -18.07 12.20
CA SER A 181 -26.37 -16.98 12.75
C SER A 181 -24.90 -17.12 12.30
N PRO A 182 -24.17 -16.03 12.03
CA PRO A 182 -24.57 -14.61 12.12
C PRO A 182 -25.45 -14.09 10.97
N HIS A 183 -26.22 -13.02 11.23
CA HIS A 183 -27.13 -12.40 10.26
C HIS A 183 -26.48 -11.17 9.60
N GLU A 184 -25.35 -11.41 8.94
CA GLU A 184 -24.51 -10.39 8.33
C GLU A 184 -24.00 -10.87 6.95
N LEU A 185 -23.56 -9.93 6.13
CA LEU A 185 -22.95 -10.21 4.84
C LEU A 185 -21.43 -10.30 5.01
N PHE A 186 -20.85 -11.39 4.54
CA PHE A 186 -19.41 -11.64 4.61
C PHE A 186 -18.77 -11.45 3.25
N VAL A 187 -17.70 -10.66 3.21
CA VAL A 187 -16.78 -10.60 2.08
C VAL A 187 -15.48 -11.26 2.51
N VAL A 188 -15.13 -12.35 1.85
CA VAL A 188 -13.91 -13.12 2.10
C VAL A 188 -12.93 -12.83 0.99
N ARG A 189 -11.76 -12.29 1.36
CA ARG A 189 -10.62 -12.13 0.45
C ARG A 189 -9.72 -13.35 0.59
N CYS A 190 -9.53 -14.08 -0.50
CA CYS A 190 -8.70 -15.27 -0.59
C CYS A 190 -7.49 -14.96 -1.49
N PRO A 191 -6.31 -14.64 -0.94
CA PRO A 191 -5.08 -14.50 -1.73
C PRO A 191 -4.72 -15.84 -2.41
N LEU A 192 -4.40 -15.79 -3.71
CA LEU A 192 -4.01 -16.95 -4.53
C LEU A 192 -2.69 -16.67 -5.25
N GLU A 193 -2.00 -17.69 -5.76
CA GLU A 193 -0.71 -17.50 -6.45
C GLU A 193 -0.78 -16.57 -7.67
N GLN A 194 -1.91 -16.56 -8.38
CA GLN A 194 -2.10 -15.82 -9.63
C GLN A 194 -3.05 -14.62 -9.50
N GLY A 195 -3.39 -14.23 -8.26
CA GLY A 195 -4.35 -13.16 -8.03
C GLY A 195 -5.05 -13.27 -6.67
N MET A 196 -6.32 -12.94 -6.65
CA MET A 196 -7.16 -12.99 -5.46
C MET A 196 -8.57 -13.42 -5.85
N GLU A 197 -9.18 -14.30 -5.09
CA GLU A 197 -10.62 -14.55 -5.16
C GLU A 197 -11.32 -13.70 -4.10
N ILE A 198 -12.42 -13.07 -4.48
CA ILE A 198 -13.33 -12.39 -3.56
C ILE A 198 -14.62 -13.19 -3.55
N PHE A 199 -15.04 -13.65 -2.37
CA PHE A 199 -16.33 -14.29 -2.18
C PHE A 199 -17.22 -13.39 -1.33
N VAL A 200 -18.44 -13.12 -1.80
CA VAL A 200 -19.47 -12.38 -1.05
C VAL A 200 -20.60 -13.33 -0.76
N GLY A 201 -20.95 -13.53 0.50
CA GLY A 201 -21.97 -14.50 0.88
C GLY A 201 -22.59 -14.26 2.26
N VAL A 202 -23.61 -15.04 2.56
CA VAL A 202 -24.31 -15.04 3.84
C VAL A 202 -24.25 -16.43 4.48
N PRO A 203 -24.26 -16.53 5.82
CA PRO A 203 -24.32 -17.81 6.51
C PRO A 203 -25.59 -18.58 6.13
N SER A 204 -25.44 -19.82 5.68
CA SER A 204 -26.56 -20.66 5.23
C SER A 204 -26.20 -22.13 5.28
N GLU A 205 -27.07 -22.96 5.84
CA GLU A 205 -26.99 -24.42 5.72
C GLU A 205 -27.66 -24.94 4.43
N ARG A 206 -28.51 -24.11 3.80
CA ARG A 206 -29.10 -24.42 2.49
C ARG A 206 -28.06 -24.26 1.39
N MET A 207 -28.09 -25.17 0.41
CA MET A 207 -27.20 -25.18 -0.77
C MET A 207 -28.00 -25.06 -2.07
N PRO A 208 -28.48 -23.86 -2.44
CA PRO A 208 -29.17 -23.66 -3.71
C PRO A 208 -28.18 -23.80 -4.88
N SER A 209 -28.60 -24.43 -5.97
CA SER A 209 -27.72 -24.80 -7.10
C SER A 209 -27.11 -23.63 -7.87
N HIS A 210 -27.62 -22.42 -7.70
CA HIS A 210 -27.17 -21.21 -8.40
C HIS A 210 -26.22 -20.35 -7.55
N LEU A 211 -25.99 -20.69 -6.28
CA LEU A 211 -25.02 -20.03 -5.41
C LEU A 211 -23.85 -20.97 -5.14
N GLU A 212 -22.68 -20.38 -4.96
CA GLU A 212 -21.50 -21.11 -4.51
C GLU A 212 -21.54 -21.34 -3.01
N TYR A 213 -20.98 -22.47 -2.57
CA TYR A 213 -20.84 -22.82 -1.16
C TYR A 213 -19.41 -22.60 -0.69
N ARG A 214 -19.26 -22.07 0.53
CA ARG A 214 -17.97 -21.95 1.25
C ARG A 214 -18.17 -22.32 2.71
N TYR A 215 -17.12 -22.81 3.36
CA TYR A 215 -17.09 -23.07 4.79
C TYR A 215 -16.02 -22.21 5.43
N LEU A 216 -16.38 -21.49 6.49
CA LEU A 216 -15.43 -20.71 7.27
C LEU A 216 -15.04 -21.54 8.50
N ASP A 217 -13.76 -21.84 8.64
CA ASP A 217 -13.23 -22.52 9.82
C ASP A 217 -13.16 -21.57 11.02
N ARG A 218 -13.41 -22.13 12.21
CA ARG A 218 -13.29 -21.40 13.47
C ARG A 218 -11.87 -20.87 13.64
N LYS A 219 -11.75 -19.56 13.86
CA LYS A 219 -10.45 -18.89 14.06
C LYS A 219 -10.58 -17.69 14.99
N GLN A 220 -9.46 -17.28 15.57
CA GLN A 220 -9.38 -16.03 16.32
C GLN A 220 -9.07 -14.87 15.37
N TYR A 221 -9.82 -13.78 15.51
CA TYR A 221 -9.67 -12.59 14.68
C TYR A 221 -9.53 -11.33 15.55
N ALA A 222 -8.75 -10.37 15.07
CA ALA A 222 -8.82 -8.99 15.51
C ALA A 222 -9.90 -8.29 14.67
N LEU A 223 -11.03 -7.95 15.30
CA LEU A 223 -12.15 -7.26 14.66
C LEU A 223 -12.01 -5.76 14.85
N PHE A 224 -11.74 -5.05 13.76
CA PHE A 224 -11.69 -3.60 13.69
C PHE A 224 -13.09 -3.06 13.37
N ASN A 225 -13.62 -2.19 14.23
CA ASN A 225 -14.88 -1.52 13.93
C ASN A 225 -14.60 -0.28 13.09
N LEU A 226 -15.10 -0.29 11.86
CA LEU A 226 -14.86 0.74 10.87
C LEU A 226 -16.16 1.51 10.58
N GLN A 227 -16.02 2.81 10.35
CA GLN A 227 -17.11 3.69 9.96
C GLN A 227 -16.58 4.75 8.99
N GLY A 228 -17.26 4.96 7.87
CA GLY A 228 -16.86 5.91 6.84
C GLY A 228 -17.41 5.55 5.47
N GLU A 229 -16.89 6.20 4.43
CA GLU A 229 -17.21 5.90 3.03
C GLU A 229 -16.71 4.50 2.65
N LEU A 230 -17.63 3.63 2.21
CA LEU A 230 -17.34 2.22 1.95
C LEU A 230 -16.26 2.01 0.88
N ASP A 231 -16.14 2.93 -0.07
CA ASP A 231 -15.14 2.92 -1.13
C ASP A 231 -13.70 2.98 -0.59
N TYR A 232 -13.52 3.60 0.58
CA TYR A 232 -12.20 3.93 1.11
C TYR A 232 -11.93 3.31 2.48
N VAL A 233 -12.96 3.12 3.31
CA VAL A 233 -12.80 2.85 4.74
C VAL A 233 -12.00 1.58 5.05
N VAL A 234 -12.16 0.52 4.24
CA VAL A 234 -11.39 -0.73 4.40
C VAL A 234 -9.94 -0.54 3.97
N SER A 235 -9.71 0.18 2.87
CA SER A 235 -8.37 0.50 2.37
C SER A 235 -7.60 1.40 3.33
N GLU A 236 -8.28 2.36 3.95
CA GLU A 236 -7.74 3.19 5.04
C GLU A 236 -7.35 2.36 6.26
N ALA A 237 -8.20 1.41 6.66
CA ALA A 237 -7.92 0.51 7.77
C ALA A 237 -6.69 -0.37 7.49
N TRP A 238 -6.60 -0.96 6.30
CA TRP A 238 -5.43 -1.74 5.88
C TRP A 238 -4.15 -0.93 5.91
N HIS A 239 -4.19 0.32 5.42
CA HIS A 239 -3.04 1.21 5.48
C HIS A 239 -2.57 1.40 6.93
N TYR A 240 -3.48 1.75 7.85
CA TYR A 240 -3.15 1.90 9.27
C TYR A 240 -2.56 0.62 9.88
N ILE A 241 -3.12 -0.55 9.56
CA ILE A 241 -2.70 -1.83 10.11
C ILE A 241 -1.26 -2.18 9.65
N GLU A 242 -0.97 -2.05 8.36
CA GLU A 242 0.37 -2.31 7.81
C GLU A 242 1.40 -1.27 8.29
N THR A 243 1.04 0.01 8.45
CA THR A 243 2.02 1.03 8.85
C THR A 243 2.29 1.06 10.35
N THR A 244 1.30 0.72 11.17
CA THR A 244 1.34 0.98 12.62
C THR A 244 1.22 -0.30 13.45
N LEU A 245 0.30 -1.19 13.12
CA LEU A 245 0.00 -2.37 13.95
C LEU A 245 0.84 -3.61 13.62
N GLN A 246 1.51 -3.66 12.46
CA GLN A 246 2.36 -4.80 12.09
C GLN A 246 3.44 -5.16 13.14
N PHE A 247 3.87 -4.19 13.96
CA PHE A 247 4.86 -4.38 15.02
C PHE A 247 4.24 -4.74 16.39
N SER A 248 2.93 -4.58 16.53
CA SER A 248 2.21 -4.75 17.81
C SER A 248 1.32 -5.99 17.83
N ILE A 249 0.84 -6.45 16.67
CA ILE A 249 0.02 -7.66 16.52
C ILE A 249 0.60 -8.47 15.35
N PRO A 250 1.25 -9.62 15.60
CA PRO A 250 1.63 -10.52 14.52
C PRO A 250 0.36 -11.19 13.97
N TYR A 251 -0.25 -10.57 12.96
CA TYR A 251 -1.37 -11.19 12.24
C TYR A 251 -0.86 -12.07 11.09
N GLU A 252 -1.63 -13.10 10.73
CA GLU A 252 -1.21 -14.06 9.71
C GLU A 252 -1.28 -13.42 8.31
N LYS A 253 -0.14 -13.41 7.59
CA LYS A 253 -0.06 -12.96 6.19
C LYS A 253 -0.41 -14.09 5.22
N ASN A 254 -0.96 -13.75 4.06
CA ASN A 254 -1.39 -14.70 3.01
C ASN A 254 -2.48 -15.68 3.47
N THR A 255 -3.44 -15.17 4.25
CA THR A 255 -4.57 -15.94 4.76
C THR A 255 -5.90 -15.34 4.31
N LEU A 256 -7.01 -15.90 4.78
CA LEU A 256 -8.34 -15.36 4.55
C LEU A 256 -8.56 -14.11 5.40
N TYR A 257 -8.93 -13.01 4.75
CA TYR A 257 -9.36 -11.79 5.42
C TYR A 257 -10.86 -11.62 5.26
N LEU A 258 -11.53 -11.18 6.32
CA LEU A 258 -12.99 -11.04 6.33
C LEU A 258 -13.38 -9.58 6.48
N GLU A 259 -14.34 -9.15 5.68
CA GLU A 259 -15.09 -7.92 5.92
C GLU A 259 -16.55 -8.31 6.20
N ILE A 260 -17.13 -7.69 7.21
CA ILE A 260 -18.47 -7.99 7.70
C ILE A 260 -19.31 -6.73 7.52
N TYR A 261 -20.37 -6.85 6.73
CA TYR A 261 -21.28 -5.78 6.38
C TYR A 261 -22.67 -6.05 6.95
N PRO A 262 -23.37 -5.02 7.47
CA PRO A 262 -24.78 -5.16 7.82
C PRO A 262 -25.60 -5.31 6.54
N PHE A 263 -26.70 -6.06 6.56
CA PHE A 263 -27.53 -6.27 5.36
C PHE A 263 -28.10 -5.00 4.72
N ASN A 264 -28.23 -3.92 5.51
CA ASN A 264 -28.72 -2.62 5.05
C ASN A 264 -27.59 -1.62 4.71
N PHE A 265 -26.38 -2.09 4.41
CA PHE A 265 -25.26 -1.22 4.04
C PHE A 265 -25.59 -0.34 2.82
N SER A 266 -25.04 0.87 2.80
CA SER A 266 -25.19 1.80 1.68
C SER A 266 -23.88 2.52 1.36
N PHE A 267 -23.53 2.61 0.08
CA PHE A 267 -22.39 3.41 -0.39
C PHE A 267 -22.62 4.90 -0.19
N ASP A 268 -23.89 5.34 -0.19
CA ASP A 268 -24.26 6.75 0.06
C ASP A 268 -24.31 7.13 1.55
N ASP A 269 -24.21 6.16 2.46
CA ASP A 269 -24.29 6.40 3.91
C ASP A 269 -22.93 6.19 4.60
N ALA A 270 -22.23 7.31 4.82
CA ALA A 270 -20.95 7.34 5.54
C ALA A 270 -21.08 6.90 7.02
N LEU A 271 -22.29 6.74 7.56
CA LEU A 271 -22.51 6.19 8.91
C LEU A 271 -22.55 4.66 8.94
N THR A 272 -22.51 3.98 7.79
CA THR A 272 -22.48 2.52 7.71
C THR A 272 -21.30 1.99 8.53
N LYS A 273 -21.62 1.13 9.49
CA LYS A 273 -20.61 0.44 10.31
C LYS A 273 -20.30 -0.89 9.67
N ILE A 274 -19.02 -1.14 9.43
CA ILE A 274 -18.53 -2.42 8.92
C ILE A 274 -17.44 -2.93 9.86
N GLN A 275 -17.16 -4.22 9.81
CA GLN A 275 -16.06 -4.80 10.58
C GLN A 275 -15.04 -5.41 9.63
N LEU A 276 -13.76 -5.16 9.90
CA LEU A 276 -12.66 -5.87 9.24
C LEU A 276 -12.10 -6.87 10.25
N ALA A 277 -12.16 -8.16 9.95
CA ALA A 277 -11.63 -9.22 10.79
C ALA A 277 -10.34 -9.77 10.17
N ILE A 278 -9.25 -9.67 10.92
CA ILE A 278 -7.93 -10.16 10.51
C ILE A 278 -7.50 -11.31 11.43
N PRO A 279 -7.12 -12.48 10.89
CA PRO A 279 -6.70 -13.60 11.72
C PRO A 279 -5.35 -13.31 12.39
N PHE A 280 -5.21 -13.71 13.66
CA PHE A 280 -3.95 -13.55 14.39
C PHE A 280 -3.53 -14.87 15.05
N GLU A 281 -2.21 -15.10 15.14
CA GLU A 281 -1.65 -16.20 15.91
C GLU A 281 -1.43 -15.74 17.36
N GLN A 282 -2.02 -16.46 18.30
CA GLN A 282 -1.63 -16.35 19.69
C GLN A 282 -0.28 -17.06 19.83
N GLU A 283 0.82 -16.31 20.03
CA GLU A 283 2.03 -16.93 20.59
C GLU A 283 1.61 -17.53 21.94
N ASN A 284 1.58 -18.87 22.01
CA ASN A 284 1.42 -19.57 23.27
C ASN A 284 2.58 -19.15 24.18
N ILE A 285 2.28 -18.37 25.21
CA ILE A 285 3.19 -18.09 26.34
C ILE A 285 3.29 -19.35 27.20
#